data_AF-A0AAU9GGF3-F1
#
_entry.id   AF-A0AAU9GGF3-F1
#
_cell.length_a   1.000
_cell.length_b   1.000
_cell.length_c   1.000
_cell.angle_alpha   90.00
_cell.angle_beta   90.00
_cell.angle_gamma   90.00
#
_symmetry.space_group_name_H-M   'P 1'
#
loop_
_entity.id
_entity.type
_entity.pdbx_description
1 polymer ?
#
loop_
_entity_poly.entity_id
_entity_poly.type
_entity_poly.pdbx_seq_one_letter_code
_entity_poly.pdbx_strand_id
1 'polypeptide(L)'
;MASFKEFIVSTDLLLTESLWENKSQDISQYFFSIGDRGYNGQSSTSGIARNGVMFYTQVHRDNIGCWDTAKPYTRSNLGKLLDPNVSSTLIQFPNDLKVDDGENQSVWIMSNRLPIYLYSQLDYSEINFRILKGDVNMMINNTICNPVNAYGDGSKSAIVSIEEGQCY
;
A
#
# COMPACT_ATOMS: atom_id res chain seq x y z
N MET A 1 8.44 -0.10 -10.98
CA MET A 1 9.29 0.54 -9.94
C MET A 1 8.71 0.19 -8.58
N ALA A 2 9.53 -0.04 -7.55
CA ALA A 2 9.04 -0.37 -6.21
C ALA A 2 9.83 0.41 -5.15
N SER A 3 9.15 0.95 -4.15
CA SER A 3 9.74 1.77 -3.08
C SER A 3 9.20 1.36 -1.71
N PHE A 4 10.00 1.55 -0.66
CA PHE A 4 9.59 1.30 0.72
C PHE A 4 9.10 2.56 1.44
N LYS A 5 9.31 3.76 0.88
CA LYS A 5 8.81 5.03 1.41
C LYS A 5 7.42 5.35 0.88
N GLU A 6 6.64 6.07 1.68
CA GLU A 6 5.34 6.61 1.27
C GLU A 6 5.34 8.13 1.30
N PHE A 7 4.61 8.74 0.38
CA PHE A 7 4.53 10.18 0.23
C PHE A 7 3.08 10.66 0.28
N ILE A 8 2.89 11.87 0.79
CA ILE A 8 1.60 12.58 0.77
C ILE A 8 1.76 13.90 0.03
N VAL A 9 0.71 14.29 -0.69
CA VAL A 9 0.63 15.56 -1.41
C VAL A 9 -0.83 16.02 -1.45
N SER A 10 -1.05 17.33 -1.40
CA SER A 10 -2.40 17.90 -1.53
C SER A 10 -2.95 17.72 -2.95
N THR A 11 -4.20 17.29 -3.07
CA THR A 11 -4.87 17.16 -4.37
C THR A 11 -5.08 18.52 -5.05
N ASP A 12 -5.29 19.59 -4.29
CA ASP A 12 -5.41 20.95 -4.85
C ASP A 12 -4.16 21.38 -5.62
N LEU A 13 -3.00 20.95 -5.13
CA LEU A 13 -1.71 21.18 -5.78
C LEU A 13 -1.56 20.35 -7.06
N LEU A 14 -2.04 19.10 -7.06
CA LEU A 14 -2.05 18.25 -8.26
C LEU A 14 -3.01 18.75 -9.34
N LEU A 15 -4.16 19.32 -8.96
CA LEU A 15 -5.21 19.78 -9.87
C LEU A 15 -4.93 21.16 -10.48
N THR A 16 -4.01 21.94 -9.91
CA THR A 16 -3.67 23.27 -10.41
C THR A 16 -2.60 23.19 -11.51
N GLU A 17 -3.02 23.01 -12.75
CA GLU A 17 -2.15 22.83 -13.94
C GLU A 17 -1.07 23.90 -14.08
N SER A 18 -1.40 25.17 -13.83
CA SER A 18 -0.49 26.31 -14.00
C SER A 18 0.77 26.25 -13.11
N LEU A 19 0.74 25.48 -12.02
CA LEU A 19 1.90 25.27 -11.16
C LEU A 19 2.95 24.34 -11.79
N TRP A 20 2.55 23.46 -12.73
CA TRP A 20 3.39 22.40 -13.26
C TRP A 20 4.16 22.78 -14.52
N GLU A 21 3.69 23.78 -15.27
CA GLU A 21 4.29 24.18 -16.55
C GLU A 21 5.73 24.72 -16.39
N ASN A 22 5.97 25.54 -15.36
CA ASN A 22 7.23 26.28 -15.22
C ASN A 22 7.89 26.15 -13.84
N LYS A 23 7.23 25.53 -12.85
CA LYS A 23 7.70 25.45 -11.45
C LYS A 23 7.77 24.03 -10.91
N SER A 24 7.74 23.02 -11.77
CA SER A 24 7.70 21.60 -11.37
C SER A 24 8.79 21.22 -10.34
N GLN A 25 10.00 21.78 -10.47
CA GLN A 25 11.09 21.51 -9.55
C GLN A 25 10.87 22.16 -8.17
N ASP A 26 10.39 23.40 -8.12
CA ASP A 26 10.05 24.07 -6.86
C ASP A 26 8.83 23.43 -6.19
N ILE A 27 7.89 22.92 -6.98
CA ILE A 27 6.68 22.25 -6.48
C ILE A 27 6.99 20.85 -5.94
N SER A 28 8.08 20.21 -6.39
CA SER A 28 8.47 18.88 -5.92
C SER A 28 8.72 18.79 -4.41
N GLN A 29 9.04 19.91 -3.75
CA GLN A 29 9.24 19.97 -2.29
C GLN A 29 7.95 19.73 -1.48
N TYR A 30 6.77 19.89 -2.09
CA TYR A 30 5.48 19.64 -1.44
C TYR A 30 5.08 18.16 -1.39
N PHE A 31 5.93 17.27 -1.92
CA PHE A 31 5.78 15.82 -1.74
C PHE A 31 6.48 15.41 -0.45
N PHE A 32 5.70 15.24 0.59
CA PHE A 32 6.24 14.93 1.92
C PHE A 32 6.31 13.43 2.13
N SER A 33 7.49 12.92 2.48
CA SER A 33 7.65 11.54 2.90
C SER A 33 7.02 11.36 4.28
N ILE A 34 5.98 10.54 4.39
CA ILE A 34 5.26 10.29 5.66
C ILE A 34 5.84 9.14 6.48
N GLY A 35 6.72 8.33 5.87
CA GLY A 35 7.43 7.27 6.57
C GLY A 35 7.81 6.11 5.65
N ASP A 36 8.19 5.00 6.28
CA ASP A 36 8.69 3.81 5.60
C ASP A 36 8.06 2.49 6.10
N ARG A 37 8.03 1.49 5.22
CA ARG A 37 7.43 0.16 5.46
C ARG A 37 8.42 -0.86 6.07
N GLY A 38 9.64 -0.43 6.37
CA GLY A 38 10.74 -1.24 6.89
C GLY A 38 11.41 -2.16 5.85
N TYR A 39 12.30 -3.02 6.35
CA TYR A 39 13.14 -3.91 5.54
C TYR A 39 12.32 -4.84 4.63
N ASN A 40 12.66 -4.92 3.35
CA ASN A 40 11.91 -5.66 2.33
C ASN A 40 10.43 -5.25 2.19
N GLY A 41 10.06 -4.04 2.63
CA GLY A 41 8.71 -3.49 2.58
C GLY A 41 8.37 -2.78 1.27
N GLN A 42 9.10 -3.02 0.19
CA GLN A 42 8.89 -2.32 -1.08
C GLN A 42 7.51 -2.65 -1.65
N SER A 43 6.79 -1.60 -2.01
CA SER A 43 5.51 -1.67 -2.67
C SER A 43 5.66 -1.30 -4.14
N SER A 44 5.00 -2.07 -5.02
CA SER A 44 4.90 -1.75 -6.44
C SER A 44 3.67 -0.90 -6.76
N THR A 45 2.61 -1.01 -5.95
CA THR A 45 1.33 -0.36 -6.20
C THR A 45 0.51 -0.27 -4.92
N SER A 46 -0.48 0.61 -4.92
CA SER A 46 -1.39 0.82 -3.81
C SER A 46 -2.77 1.24 -4.31
N GLY A 47 -3.77 1.07 -3.46
CA GLY A 47 -5.13 1.53 -3.71
C GLY A 47 -5.86 1.79 -2.39
N ILE A 48 -6.70 2.83 -2.37
CA ILE A 48 -7.46 3.23 -1.19
C ILE A 48 -8.93 2.89 -1.41
N ALA A 49 -9.54 2.21 -0.44
CA ALA A 49 -10.97 1.95 -0.42
C ALA A 49 -11.75 3.13 0.16
N ARG A 50 -13.07 3.20 -0.09
CA ARG A 50 -13.95 4.29 0.38
C ARG A 50 -14.02 4.37 1.90
N ASN A 51 -13.71 3.28 2.60
CA ASN A 51 -13.61 3.27 4.07
C ASN A 51 -12.31 3.89 4.60
N GLY A 52 -11.44 4.44 3.75
CA GLY A 52 -10.18 5.06 4.13
C GLY A 52 -9.03 4.09 4.39
N VAL A 53 -9.21 2.79 4.11
CA VAL A 53 -8.11 1.82 4.22
C VAL A 53 -7.34 1.76 2.91
N MET A 54 -6.04 2.00 3.01
CA MET A 54 -5.07 1.80 1.94
C MET A 54 -4.57 0.36 1.94
N PHE A 55 -4.60 -0.28 0.79
CA PHE A 55 -3.95 -1.55 0.51
C PHE A 55 -2.74 -1.33 -0.37
N TYR A 56 -1.68 -2.09 -0.16
CA TYR A 56 -0.46 -1.99 -0.96
C TYR A 56 0.24 -3.34 -1.08
N THR A 57 0.95 -3.54 -2.17
CA THR A 57 1.70 -4.79 -2.39
C THR A 57 3.01 -4.79 -1.59
N GLN A 58 3.52 -5.97 -1.25
CA GLN A 58 4.86 -6.15 -0.70
C GLN A 58 5.61 -7.21 -1.52
N VAL A 59 6.30 -6.76 -2.57
CA VAL A 59 6.89 -7.66 -3.58
C VAL A 59 7.96 -8.58 -3.01
N HIS A 60 8.76 -8.11 -2.05
CA HIS A 60 9.82 -8.90 -1.43
C HIS A 60 9.37 -9.74 -0.23
N ARG A 61 8.16 -9.51 0.28
CA ARG A 61 7.58 -10.27 1.40
C ARG A 61 6.47 -11.21 0.95
N ASP A 62 6.18 -11.27 -0.35
CA ASP A 62 5.09 -12.04 -0.93
C ASP A 62 3.75 -11.81 -0.20
N ASN A 63 3.46 -10.55 0.13
CA ASN A 63 2.33 -10.20 1.00
C ASN A 63 1.60 -8.95 0.50
N ILE A 64 0.44 -8.69 1.09
CA ILE A 64 -0.32 -7.45 0.92
C ILE A 64 -0.39 -6.77 2.27
N GLY A 65 0.03 -5.51 2.30
CA GLY A 65 -0.11 -4.67 3.47
C GLY A 65 -1.41 -3.88 3.45
N CYS A 66 -1.84 -3.46 4.63
CA CYS A 66 -2.94 -2.54 4.82
C CYS A 66 -2.54 -1.41 5.77
N TRP A 67 -3.21 -0.27 5.64
CA TRP A 67 -3.05 0.87 6.54
C TRP A 67 -4.33 1.69 6.56
N ASP A 68 -4.78 2.08 7.75
CA ASP A 68 -5.88 3.03 7.91
C ASP A 68 -5.33 4.46 7.77
N THR A 69 -5.75 5.17 6.72
CA THR A 69 -5.29 6.53 6.42
C THR A 69 -5.63 7.55 7.50
N ALA A 70 -6.58 7.25 8.40
CA ALA A 70 -6.90 8.10 9.54
C ALA A 70 -5.87 8.01 10.68
N LYS A 71 -5.02 6.97 10.68
CA LYS A 71 -3.99 6.70 11.70
C LYS A 71 -2.61 7.18 11.23
N PRO A 72 -1.73 7.64 12.14
CA PRO A 72 -0.41 8.10 11.75
C PRO A 72 0.38 6.98 11.06
N TYR A 73 1.12 7.33 10.00
CA TYR A 73 1.88 6.38 9.18
C TYR A 73 3.11 5.88 9.95
N THR A 74 2.91 4.90 10.82
CA THR A 74 3.93 4.30 11.67
C THR A 74 3.91 2.79 11.49
N ARG A 75 5.06 2.12 11.66
CA ARG A 75 5.15 0.66 11.48
C ARG A 75 4.20 -0.14 12.38
N SER A 76 3.79 0.41 13.53
CA SER A 76 2.79 -0.19 14.42
C SER A 76 1.36 -0.15 13.87
N ASN A 77 1.07 0.77 12.94
CA ASN A 77 -0.23 0.92 12.29
C ASN A 77 -0.29 0.26 10.90
N LEU A 78 0.82 -0.33 10.43
CA LEU A 78 0.91 -1.04 9.16
C LEU A 78 0.64 -2.53 9.36
N GLY A 79 -0.48 -3.01 8.83
CA GLY A 79 -0.89 -4.41 8.92
C GLY A 79 -0.37 -5.23 7.74
N LYS A 80 -0.28 -6.54 7.93
CA LYS A 80 -0.12 -7.53 6.86
C LYS A 80 -1.37 -8.39 6.85
N LEU A 81 -1.88 -8.70 5.66
CA LEU A 81 -3.12 -9.46 5.52
C LEU A 81 -2.90 -10.96 5.59
N LEU A 82 -1.73 -11.43 5.16
CA LEU A 82 -1.42 -12.85 5.15
C LEU A 82 -0.40 -13.18 6.22
N ASP A 83 -0.67 -14.25 6.96
CA ASP A 83 0.31 -14.81 7.87
C ASP A 83 1.43 -15.51 7.07
N PRO A 84 2.70 -15.22 7.38
CA PRO A 84 3.84 -15.80 6.66
C PRO A 84 3.90 -17.33 6.79
N ASN A 85 3.30 -17.90 7.83
CA ASN A 85 3.27 -19.34 8.09
C ASN A 85 2.19 -20.09 7.30
N VAL A 86 1.15 -19.40 6.81
CA VAL A 86 -0.02 -20.04 6.18
C VAL A 86 0.01 -19.92 4.65
N SER A 87 0.71 -18.92 4.11
CA SER A 87 0.45 -18.43 2.76
C SER A 87 1.68 -18.37 1.84
N SER A 88 2.66 -19.26 1.98
CA SER A 88 3.82 -19.25 1.07
C SER A 88 3.47 -19.60 -0.38
N THR A 89 2.30 -20.21 -0.64
CA THR A 89 1.93 -20.69 -1.97
C THR A 89 0.88 -19.87 -2.69
N LEU A 90 0.04 -19.08 -1.99
CA LEU A 90 -1.08 -18.36 -2.61
C LEU A 90 -0.64 -17.08 -3.33
N ILE A 91 0.15 -16.25 -2.63
CA ILE A 91 0.68 -15.01 -3.17
C ILE A 91 2.18 -15.17 -3.33
N GLN A 92 2.63 -14.93 -4.55
CA GLN A 92 4.02 -14.80 -4.92
C GLN A 92 4.16 -13.56 -5.78
N PHE A 93 5.15 -12.72 -5.48
CA PHE A 93 5.44 -11.47 -6.17
C PHE A 93 4.17 -10.70 -6.60
N PRO A 94 3.41 -10.14 -5.64
CA PRO A 94 2.21 -9.36 -5.95
C PRO A 94 2.60 -8.09 -6.71
N ASN A 95 2.39 -8.11 -8.02
CA ASN A 95 2.86 -7.06 -8.92
C ASN A 95 1.89 -5.88 -8.98
N ASP A 96 0.59 -6.15 -9.04
CA ASP A 96 -0.43 -5.12 -9.14
C ASP A 96 -1.62 -5.38 -8.20
N LEU A 97 -2.36 -4.31 -7.90
CA LEU A 97 -3.44 -4.24 -6.94
C LEU A 97 -4.36 -3.08 -7.34
N LYS A 98 -5.65 -3.33 -7.37
CA LYS A 98 -6.69 -2.31 -7.57
C LYS A 98 -7.84 -2.52 -6.61
N VAL A 99 -8.42 -1.43 -6.17
CA VAL A 99 -9.67 -1.43 -5.41
C VAL A 99 -10.77 -1.03 -6.38
N ASP A 100 -11.84 -1.82 -6.45
CA ASP A 100 -12.99 -1.49 -7.30
C ASP A 100 -13.93 -0.47 -6.63
N ASP A 101 -14.80 0.13 -7.44
CA ASP A 101 -15.80 1.11 -7.00
C ASP A 101 -17.23 0.52 -6.91
N GLY A 102 -17.34 -0.81 -6.88
CA GLY A 102 -18.63 -1.50 -6.76
C GLY A 102 -19.33 -1.21 -5.43
N GLU A 103 -20.61 -1.54 -5.29
CA GLU A 103 -21.36 -1.35 -4.03
C GLU A 103 -20.63 -2.02 -2.84
N ASN A 104 -20.23 -3.28 -3.02
CA ASN A 104 -19.33 -4.00 -2.13
C ASN A 104 -17.91 -3.95 -2.70
N GLN A 105 -17.07 -3.09 -2.14
CA GLN A 105 -15.72 -2.90 -2.64
C GLN A 105 -14.85 -4.13 -2.42
N SER A 106 -14.15 -4.53 -3.47
CA SER A 106 -13.19 -5.63 -3.47
C SER A 106 -11.82 -5.17 -3.89
N VAL A 107 -10.81 -5.80 -3.32
CA VAL A 107 -9.41 -5.67 -3.70
C VAL A 107 -9.08 -6.78 -4.69
N TRP A 108 -8.58 -6.38 -5.85
CA TRP A 108 -8.09 -7.24 -6.91
C TRP A 108 -6.57 -7.25 -6.86
N ILE A 109 -5.96 -8.42 -6.77
CA ILE A 109 -4.51 -8.58 -6.69
C ILE A 109 -4.02 -9.46 -7.83
N MET A 110 -2.98 -9.00 -8.52
CA MET A 110 -2.24 -9.78 -9.51
C MET A 110 -0.96 -10.33 -8.87
N SER A 111 -0.88 -11.66 -8.77
CA SER A 111 0.29 -12.39 -8.31
C SER A 111 0.90 -13.17 -9.46
N ASN A 112 2.22 -13.09 -9.62
CA ASN A 112 2.91 -13.77 -10.70
C ASN A 112 4.31 -14.23 -10.29
N ARG A 113 5.04 -14.84 -11.22
CA ARG A 113 6.41 -15.32 -11.03
C ARG A 113 7.43 -14.54 -11.85
N LEU A 114 7.25 -13.22 -11.94
CA LEU A 114 8.10 -12.36 -12.77
C LEU A 114 9.60 -12.51 -12.47
N PRO A 115 10.08 -12.56 -11.21
CA PRO A 115 11.50 -12.76 -10.93
C PRO A 115 12.02 -14.09 -11.49
N ILE A 116 11.22 -15.15 -11.42
CA ILE A 116 11.60 -16.47 -11.96
C ILE A 116 11.65 -16.40 -13.48
N TYR A 117 10.69 -15.75 -14.14
CA TYR A 117 10.69 -15.56 -15.59
C TYR A 117 11.90 -14.76 -16.10
N LEU A 118 12.37 -13.77 -15.35
CA LEU A 118 13.49 -12.92 -15.75
C LEU A 118 14.86 -13.59 -15.57
N TYR A 119 15.01 -14.43 -14.53
CA TYR A 119 16.31 -15.01 -14.15
C TYR A 119 16.40 -16.53 -14.37
N SER A 120 15.30 -17.18 -14.77
CA SER A 120 15.20 -18.62 -14.99
C SER A 120 14.10 -18.95 -16.01
N GLN A 121 13.78 -20.24 -16.18
CA GLN A 121 12.64 -20.70 -16.95
C GLN A 121 11.44 -20.92 -16.05
N LEU A 122 10.26 -20.51 -16.51
CA LEU A 122 9.00 -20.82 -15.84
C LEU A 122 8.68 -22.30 -16.01
N ASP A 123 8.20 -22.92 -14.93
CA ASP A 123 7.60 -24.25 -14.99
C ASP A 123 6.14 -24.11 -15.43
N TYR A 124 5.86 -24.52 -16.67
CA TYR A 124 4.52 -24.49 -17.25
C TYR A 124 3.58 -25.58 -16.69
N SER A 125 4.08 -26.51 -15.89
CA SER A 125 3.24 -27.48 -15.17
C SER A 125 2.57 -26.88 -13.93
N GLU A 126 3.05 -25.72 -13.46
CA GLU A 126 2.52 -25.02 -12.29
C GLU A 126 1.72 -23.75 -12.67
N ILE A 127 0.89 -23.27 -11.73
CA ILE A 127 0.14 -22.02 -11.88
C ILE A 127 1.10 -20.83 -11.65
N ASN A 128 1.51 -20.19 -12.74
CA ASN A 128 2.47 -19.06 -12.71
C ASN A 128 1.83 -17.68 -12.51
N PHE A 129 0.53 -17.54 -12.80
CA PHE A 129 -0.21 -16.27 -12.74
C PHE A 129 -1.53 -16.48 -12.00
N ARG A 130 -1.86 -15.57 -11.09
CA ARG A 130 -3.10 -15.60 -10.30
C ARG A 130 -3.70 -14.21 -10.22
N ILE A 131 -5.01 -14.14 -10.45
CA ILE A 131 -5.84 -12.98 -10.14
C ILE A 131 -6.68 -13.36 -8.93
N LEU A 132 -6.47 -12.63 -7.83
CA LEU A 132 -7.17 -12.86 -6.57
C LEU A 132 -8.13 -11.71 -6.32
N LYS A 133 -9.27 -12.02 -5.71
CA LYS A 133 -10.27 -11.05 -5.29
C LYS A 133 -10.57 -11.27 -3.81
N GLY A 134 -10.56 -10.21 -3.03
CA GLY A 134 -11.01 -10.24 -1.63
C GLY A 134 -11.93 -9.06 -1.33
N ASP A 135 -12.98 -9.30 -0.55
CA ASP A 135 -13.85 -8.22 -0.06
C ASP A 135 -13.08 -7.35 0.95
N VAL A 136 -13.15 -6.03 0.78
CA VAL A 136 -12.41 -5.06 1.61
C VAL A 136 -12.72 -5.25 3.09
N ASN A 137 -14.00 -5.38 3.46
CA ASN A 137 -14.43 -5.45 4.85
C ASN A 137 -14.02 -6.79 5.48
N MET A 138 -14.12 -7.88 4.73
CA MET A 138 -13.68 -9.20 5.21
C MET A 138 -12.17 -9.25 5.42
N MET A 139 -11.38 -8.68 4.51
CA MET A 139 -9.91 -8.70 4.60
C MET A 139 -9.38 -7.92 5.81
N ILE A 140 -10.04 -6.83 6.19
CA ILE A 140 -9.56 -5.97 7.29
C ILE A 140 -10.15 -6.34 8.65
N ASN A 141 -11.21 -7.13 8.72
CA ASN A 141 -12.03 -7.32 9.92
C ASN A 141 -11.20 -7.66 11.17
N ASN A 142 -10.25 -8.59 11.03
CA ASN A 142 -9.38 -9.07 12.12
C ASN A 142 -7.99 -8.43 12.12
N THR A 143 -7.84 -7.25 11.51
CA THR A 143 -6.54 -6.58 11.35
C THR A 143 -6.52 -5.23 12.07
N ILE A 144 -5.32 -4.73 12.35
CA ILE A 144 -5.12 -3.39 12.92
C ILE A 144 -5.60 -2.25 12.02
N CYS A 145 -5.81 -2.54 10.74
CA CYS A 145 -6.26 -1.61 9.70
C CYS A 145 -7.78 -1.40 9.71
N ASN A 146 -8.53 -2.16 10.50
CA ASN A 146 -9.97 -1.96 10.63
C ASN A 146 -10.23 -0.56 11.24
N PRO A 147 -10.98 0.33 10.57
CA PRO A 147 -11.31 1.66 11.08
C PRO A 147 -12.11 1.63 12.39
N VAL A 148 -12.79 0.52 12.70
CA VAL A 148 -13.51 0.34 13.97
C VAL A 148 -12.54 0.19 15.15
N ASN A 149 -11.32 -0.30 14.91
CA ASN A 149 -10.32 -0.42 15.96
C ASN A 149 -9.82 0.98 16.32
N ALA A 150 -10.34 1.51 17.42
CA ALA A 150 -9.94 2.81 17.96
C ALA A 150 -8.43 2.83 18.22
N TYR A 151 -7.76 3.88 17.74
CA TYR A 151 -6.43 4.21 18.21
C TYR A 151 -6.55 4.54 19.71
N GLY A 152 -5.65 4.02 20.54
CA GLY A 152 -5.73 4.06 22.01
C GLY A 152 -5.70 5.45 22.66
N ASP A 153 -5.81 6.50 21.86
CA ASP A 153 -5.95 7.88 22.31
C ASP A 153 -6.95 8.55 21.36
N GLY A 154 -8.04 9.11 21.89
CA GLY A 154 -9.27 9.52 21.18
C GLY A 154 -9.12 10.62 20.10
N SER A 155 -7.93 10.84 19.56
CA SER A 155 -7.69 11.70 18.41
C SER A 155 -8.05 10.96 17.11
N LYS A 156 -9.17 11.34 16.50
CA LYS A 156 -9.60 10.90 15.16
C LYS A 156 -8.83 11.59 14.02
N SER A 157 -7.66 12.12 14.29
CA SER A 157 -6.84 12.78 13.28
C SER A 157 -5.38 12.50 13.56
N ALA A 158 -4.75 11.79 12.63
CA ALA A 158 -3.32 11.90 12.43
C ALA A 158 -3.03 13.33 11.96
N ILE A 159 -2.88 14.26 12.90
CA ILE A 159 -2.12 15.47 12.63
C ILE A 159 -0.70 14.96 12.41
N VAL A 160 -0.29 14.88 11.15
CA VAL A 160 1.12 14.65 10.83
C VAL A 160 1.84 15.88 11.35
N SER A 161 2.50 15.76 12.50
CA SER A 161 3.44 16.75 13.00
C SER A 161 4.61 16.77 12.01
N ILE A 162 4.57 17.67 11.03
CA ILE A 162 5.65 17.86 10.07
C ILE A 162 6.76 18.59 10.83
N GLU A 163 7.64 17.85 11.50
CA GLU A 163 8.91 18.38 11.97
C GLU A 163 9.89 18.36 10.79
N GLU A 164 10.16 19.53 10.22
CA GLU A 164 11.25 19.71 9.25
C GLU A 164 12.56 19.23 9.88
N GLY A 165 13.21 18.23 9.26
CA GLY A 165 14.62 17.92 9.54
C GLY A 165 14.96 16.57 10.16
N GLN A 166 14.03 15.64 10.36
CA GLN A 166 14.41 14.26 10.70
C GLN A 166 14.76 13.45 9.46
N CYS A 167 16.03 13.58 9.06
CA CYS A 167 16.72 12.55 8.29
C CYS A 167 16.75 11.25 9.12
N TYR A 168 16.11 10.19 8.62
CA TYR A 168 16.30 8.81 9.06
C TYR A 168 17.22 8.07 8.10
#